data_AF-A0A3S0V8G9-F1
#
_entry.id   AF-A0A3S0V8G9-F1
#
_cell.length_a   1.000
_cell.length_b   1.000
_cell.length_c   1.000
_cell.angle_alpha   90.00
_cell.angle_beta   90.00
_cell.angle_gamma   90.00
#
_symmetry.space_group_name_H-M   'P 1'
#
loop_
_entity.id
_entity.type
_entity.pdbx_description
1 polymer ?
#
loop_
_entity_poly.entity_id
_entity_poly.type
_entity_poly.pdbx_seq_one_letter_code
_entity_poly.pdbx_strand_id
1 'polypeptide(L)'
;MLPHSAGDPLPDDVAALQALVGELSAQLAEREQAVAARDRIIDTLKGQLAALRRRSFGQSSERLGRAADQLELQIEELVSVPGEYSTEGADEISPV
;
A
#
# COMPACT_ATOMS: atom_id res chain seq x y z
N MET A 1 14.26 -8.37 20.49
CA MET A 1 15.20 -7.37 19.96
C MET A 1 14.40 -6.11 19.67
N LEU A 2 14.95 -4.93 19.94
CA LEU A 2 14.32 -3.68 19.53
C LEU A 2 14.42 -3.58 18.00
N PRO A 3 13.38 -3.12 17.29
CA PRO A 3 13.44 -2.95 15.83
C PRO A 3 14.47 -1.87 15.50
N HIS A 4 15.42 -2.20 14.61
CA HIS A 4 16.41 -1.26 14.08
C HIS A 4 15.75 -0.39 13.02
N SER A 5 15.77 0.92 13.21
CA SER A 5 15.21 1.86 12.24
C SER A 5 16.27 2.29 11.21
N ALA A 6 15.83 2.83 10.07
CA ALA A 6 16.72 3.19 8.96
C ALA A 6 17.82 4.22 9.30
N GLY A 7 17.70 4.91 10.44
CA GLY A 7 18.69 5.88 10.93
C GLY A 7 19.66 5.35 12.00
N ASP A 8 19.47 4.11 12.47
CA ASP A 8 20.34 3.55 13.51
C ASP A 8 21.67 3.06 12.90
N PRO A 9 22.82 3.27 13.57
CA PRO A 9 24.13 2.85 13.05
C PRO A 9 24.21 1.33 12.93
N LEU A 10 24.75 0.83 11.82
CA LEU A 10 24.83 -0.62 11.59
C LEU A 10 25.70 -1.31 12.66
N PRO A 11 25.33 -2.53 13.07
CA PRO A 11 26.20 -3.38 13.87
C PRO A 11 27.52 -3.71 13.14
N ASP A 12 28.60 -3.86 13.90
CA ASP A 12 29.95 -4.17 13.41
C ASP A 12 30.29 -5.66 13.44
N ASP A 13 29.47 -6.48 14.10
CA ASP A 13 29.60 -7.95 14.12
C ASP A 13 28.71 -8.64 13.07
N VAL A 14 29.25 -9.72 12.48
CA VAL A 14 28.60 -10.48 11.41
C VAL A 14 27.32 -11.18 11.88
N ALA A 15 27.28 -11.72 13.11
CA ALA A 15 26.08 -12.38 13.62
C ALA A 15 24.96 -11.37 13.86
N ALA A 16 25.30 -10.17 14.35
CA ALA A 16 24.34 -9.08 14.50
C ALA A 16 23.79 -8.60 13.13
N LEU A 17 24.63 -8.50 12.11
CA LEU A 17 24.20 -8.17 10.74
C LEU A 17 23.30 -9.26 10.13
N GLN A 18 23.61 -10.55 10.34
CA GLN A 18 22.76 -11.64 9.87
C GLN A 18 21.38 -11.63 10.53
N ALA A 19 21.32 -11.33 11.83
CA ALA A 19 20.06 -11.15 12.55
C ALA A 19 19.25 -9.97 11.99
N LEU A 20 19.91 -8.85 11.72
CA LEU A 20 19.27 -7.68 11.11
C LEU A 20 18.72 -7.98 9.71
N VAL A 21 19.47 -8.69 8.86
CA VAL A 21 19.00 -9.10 7.53
C VAL A 21 17.79 -10.04 7.63
N GLY A 22 17.81 -10.98 8.56
CA GLY A 22 16.67 -11.88 8.82
C GLY A 22 15.40 -11.12 9.22
N GLU A 23 15.55 -10.16 10.14
CA GLU A 23 14.46 -9.28 10.58
C GLU A 23 13.89 -8.44 9.42
N LEU A 24 14.76 -7.76 8.66
CA LEU A 24 14.35 -6.95 7.51
C LEU A 24 13.67 -7.79 6.42
N SER A 25 14.15 -9.02 6.19
CA SER A 25 13.54 -9.95 5.23
C SER A 25 12.14 -10.38 5.67
N ALA A 26 11.93 -10.62 6.98
CA ALA A 26 10.63 -10.94 7.53
C ALA A 26 9.65 -9.77 7.39
N GLN A 27 10.09 -8.55 7.71
CA GLN A 27 9.28 -7.34 7.54
C GLN A 27 8.95 -7.06 6.07
N LEU A 28 9.87 -7.32 5.14
CA LEU A 28 9.61 -7.20 3.71
C LEU A 28 8.52 -8.19 3.27
N ALA A 29 8.65 -9.46 3.68
CA ALA A 29 7.66 -10.49 3.35
C ALA A 29 6.27 -10.17 3.91
N GLU A 30 6.19 -9.61 5.13
CA GLU A 30 4.92 -9.16 5.71
C GLU A 30 4.30 -8.00 4.91
N ARG A 31 5.11 -7.00 4.54
CA ARG A 31 4.64 -5.88 3.71
C ARG A 31 4.17 -6.34 2.33
N GLU A 32 4.92 -7.25 1.68
CA GLU A 32 4.52 -7.85 0.41
C GLU A 32 3.20 -8.61 0.51
N GLN A 33 2.98 -9.36 1.60
CA GLN A 33 1.70 -10.02 1.85
C GLN A 33 0.55 -9.03 2.02
N ALA A 34 0.76 -7.93 2.73
CA ALA A 34 -0.23 -6.87 2.91
C ALA A 34 -0.60 -6.21 1.57
N VAL A 35 0.40 -5.90 0.73
CA VAL A 35 0.19 -5.37 -0.63
C VAL A 35 -0.61 -6.36 -1.47
N ALA A 36 -0.20 -7.63 -1.50
CA ALA A 36 -0.90 -8.66 -2.27
C ALA A 36 -2.34 -8.89 -1.78
N ALA A 37 -2.61 -8.75 -0.47
CA ALA A 37 -3.96 -8.81 0.07
C ALA A 37 -4.81 -7.63 -0.42
N ARG A 38 -4.26 -6.41 -0.40
CA ARG A 38 -4.91 -5.21 -0.89
C ARG A 38 -5.23 -5.29 -2.38
N ASP A 39 -4.30 -5.77 -3.19
CA ASP A 39 -4.48 -5.89 -4.64
C ASP A 39 -5.64 -6.82 -4.99
N ARG A 40 -5.78 -7.96 -4.28
CA ARG A 40 -6.92 -8.87 -4.45
C ARG A 40 -8.27 -8.22 -4.14
N ILE A 41 -8.31 -7.34 -3.13
CA ILE A 41 -9.51 -6.58 -2.78
C ILE A 41 -9.85 -5.60 -3.91
N ILE A 42 -8.85 -4.87 -4.40
CA ILE A 42 -9.01 -3.93 -5.51
C ILE A 42 -9.54 -4.64 -6.76
N ASP A 43 -8.99 -5.79 -7.12
CA ASP A 43 -9.43 -6.57 -8.29
C ASP A 43 -10.89 -7.05 -8.14
N THR A 44 -11.27 -7.45 -6.92
CA THR A 44 -12.65 -7.83 -6.62
C THR A 44 -13.61 -6.65 -6.81
N LEU A 45 -13.27 -5.47 -6.28
CA LEU A 45 -14.08 -4.26 -6.41
C LEU A 45 -14.20 -3.81 -7.88
N LYS A 46 -13.10 -3.84 -8.64
CA LYS A 46 -13.10 -3.56 -10.08
C LYS A 46 -14.02 -4.51 -10.85
N GLY A 47 -14.02 -5.80 -10.49
CA GLY A 47 -14.93 -6.79 -11.06
C GLY A 47 -16.40 -6.48 -10.80
N GLN A 48 -16.74 -6.08 -9.57
CA GLN A 48 -18.09 -5.66 -9.19
C GLN A 48 -18.53 -4.39 -9.94
N LEU A 49 -17.65 -3.40 -10.03
CA LEU A 49 -17.88 -2.15 -10.76
C LEU A 49 -18.20 -2.42 -12.24
N ALA A 50 -17.39 -3.27 -12.89
CA ALA A 50 -17.61 -3.65 -14.28
C ALA A 50 -18.95 -4.37 -14.47
N ALA A 51 -19.37 -5.20 -13.51
CA ALA A 51 -20.66 -5.88 -13.56
C ALA A 51 -21.85 -4.91 -13.40
N LEU A 52 -21.73 -3.91 -12.51
CA LEU A 52 -22.75 -2.86 -12.32
C LEU A 52 -22.90 -2.00 -13.57
N ARG A 53 -21.79 -1.51 -14.13
CA ARG A 53 -21.78 -0.69 -15.36
C ARG A 53 -22.39 -1.41 -16.58
N ARG A 54 -22.32 -2.76 -16.64
CA ARG A 54 -22.98 -3.54 -17.70
C ARG A 54 -24.50 -3.65 -17.53
N ARG A 55 -25.04 -3.45 -16.32
CA ARG A 55 -26.45 -3.70 -15.98
C ARG A 55 -27.30 -2.43 -15.92
N SER A 56 -26.71 -1.25 -16.13
CA SER A 56 -27.34 0.04 -15.83
C SER A 56 -28.13 0.63 -17.01
N PHE A 57 -29.47 0.47 -17.00
CA PHE A 57 -30.45 1.25 -17.79
C PHE A 57 -31.76 1.46 -17.00
N GLY A 58 -32.40 2.63 -17.13
CA GLY A 58 -33.70 2.98 -16.49
C GLY A 58 -33.62 3.60 -15.08
N GLN A 59 -34.74 3.72 -14.35
CA GLN A 59 -34.76 4.32 -12.98
C GLN A 59 -33.90 3.53 -11.98
N SER A 60 -33.70 2.22 -12.21
CA SER A 60 -32.73 1.40 -11.47
C SER A 60 -31.27 1.78 -11.78
N SER A 61 -30.99 2.42 -12.91
CA SER A 61 -29.66 2.89 -13.33
C SER A 61 -29.11 3.99 -12.45
N GLU A 62 -29.95 4.87 -11.90
CA GLU A 62 -29.45 5.91 -10.98
C GLU A 62 -28.94 5.31 -9.67
N ARG A 63 -29.64 4.29 -9.14
CA ARG A 63 -29.18 3.56 -7.94
C ARG A 63 -27.92 2.75 -8.23
N LEU A 64 -27.86 2.10 -9.40
CA LEU A 64 -26.67 1.37 -9.84
C LEU A 64 -25.47 2.31 -10.10
N GLY A 65 -25.73 3.53 -10.59
CA GLY A 65 -24.74 4.59 -10.75
C GLY A 65 -24.13 5.02 -9.43
N ARG A 66 -24.97 5.36 -8.44
CA ARG A 66 -24.47 5.71 -7.10
C ARG A 66 -23.65 4.58 -6.45
N ALA A 67 -24.04 3.33 -6.67
CA ALA A 67 -23.28 2.19 -6.18
C ALA A 67 -21.93 2.04 -6.90
N ALA A 68 -21.86 2.35 -8.20
CA ALA A 68 -20.62 2.39 -8.96
C ALA A 68 -19.68 3.50 -8.45
N ASP A 69 -20.20 4.71 -8.24
CA ASP A 69 -19.43 5.84 -7.71
C ASP A 69 -18.82 5.52 -6.33
N GLN A 70 -19.58 4.83 -5.46
CA GLN A 70 -19.07 4.42 -4.14
C GLN A 70 -17.95 3.38 -4.23
N LEU A 71 -18.03 2.44 -5.18
CA LEU A 71 -16.95 1.47 -5.41
C LEU A 71 -15.71 2.15 -5.99
N GLU A 72 -15.88 3.15 -6.85
CA GLU A 72 -14.76 3.94 -7.39
C GLU A 72 -14.04 4.69 -6.28
N LEU A 73 -14.77 5.32 -5.35
CA LEU A 73 -14.17 5.98 -4.19
C LEU A 73 -13.41 5.00 -3.29
N GLN A 74 -13.95 3.80 -3.03
CA GLN A 74 -13.26 2.78 -2.25
C GLN A 74 -11.98 2.27 -2.94
N ILE A 75 -12.01 2.12 -4.27
CA ILE A 75 -10.82 1.76 -5.05
C ILE A 75 -9.77 2.87 -4.97
N GLU A 76 -10.18 4.13 -5.11
CA GLU A 76 -9.30 5.30 -5.01
C GLU A 76 -8.63 5.38 -3.65
N GLU A 77 -9.36 5.16 -2.55
CA GLU A 77 -8.82 5.10 -1.19
C GLU A 77 -7.76 4.01 -1.06
N LEU A 78 -8.04 2.79 -1.52
CA LEU A 78 -7.10 1.66 -1.42
C LEU A 78 -5.83 1.86 -2.27
N VAL A 79 -5.95 2.52 -3.43
CA VAL A 79 -4.80 2.84 -4.30
C VAL A 79 -3.99 4.01 -3.76
N SER A 80 -4.66 5.01 -3.19
CA SER A 80 -4.07 6.24 -2.65
C SER A 80 -3.45 6.10 -1.27
N VAL A 81 -3.28 4.87 -0.77
CA VAL A 81 -2.33 4.58 0.32
C VAL A 81 -1.01 4.10 -0.31
N PRO A 82 -0.17 4.97 -0.89
CA PRO A 82 1.23 4.65 -1.05
C PRO A 82 1.83 4.59 0.36
N GLY A 83 2.66 3.58 0.63
CA GLY A 83 3.51 3.60 1.82
C GLY A 83 4.24 4.93 1.88
N GLU A 84 4.15 5.59 3.03
CA GLU A 84 4.71 6.92 3.27
C GLU A 84 6.18 6.97 2.81
N TYR A 85 6.40 7.55 1.64
CA TYR A 85 7.68 8.15 1.26
C TYR A 85 7.42 9.63 1.02
N SER A 86 6.90 10.32 2.03
CA SER A 86 7.23 11.73 2.22
C SER A 86 8.68 11.79 2.65
N THR A 87 9.60 11.75 1.68
CA THR A 87 10.96 12.26 1.88
C THR A 87 10.89 13.79 1.91
N GLU A 88 10.24 14.32 2.96
CA GLU A 88 10.44 15.71 3.39
C GLU A 88 11.76 15.69 4.18
N GLY A 89 12.82 16.24 3.61
CA GLY A 89 14.15 16.25 4.25
C GLY A 89 15.35 16.21 3.31
N ALA A 90 15.16 16.33 2.00
CA ALA A 90 16.25 16.65 1.08
C ALA A 90 16.37 18.17 0.90
N ASP A 91 16.55 18.90 2.01
CA ASP A 91 16.93 20.32 1.97
C ASP A 91 17.89 20.63 3.11
N GLU A 92 19.17 20.31 2.89
CA GLU A 92 20.34 21.06 3.36
C GLU A 92 21.62 20.39 2.85
N ILE A 93 21.89 20.55 1.56
CA ILE A 93 23.27 20.44 1.05
C ILE A 93 23.88 21.83 1.23
N SER A 94 24.42 22.11 2.41
CA SER A 94 25.30 23.26 2.61
C SER A 94 26.74 22.81 2.37
N PRO A 95 27.45 23.34 1.35
CA PRO A 95 28.83 22.98 1.11
C PRO A 95 29.74 23.70 2.11
N VAL A 96 30.71 22.97 2.67
CA VAL A 96 31.92 23.54 3.27
C VAL A 96 33.11 23.11 2.43
#